data_AF-A0A954WKA3-F1
#
_entry.id   AF-A0A954WKA3-F1
#
_cell.length_a   1.000
_cell.length_b   1.000
_cell.length_c   1.000
_cell.angle_alpha   90.00
_cell.angle_beta   90.00
_cell.angle_gamma   90.00
#
_symmetry.space_group_name_H-M   'P 1'
#
loop_
_entity.id
_entity.type
_entity.pdbx_description
1 polymer ?
#
loop_
_entity_poly.entity_id
_entity_poly.type
_entity_poly.pdbx_seq_one_letter_code
_entity_poly.pdbx_strand_id
1 'polypeptide(L)'
;NAEAFGPPVPVMADRVGQFVIGIDNLNAGRPGEVLPMHGQEFRRSVFVQVRRSRPLSVLDTFDAPRMDPNCTARASSTVSPQSLLLMNSDFLLMHASRLAERVQSEAGEELAARIERAWVLVCGRRPTAEEAEEARAFVAEQTAHFEAHPVKDQQPGQLALASLCHALLSSNEFMYVE
;
A
#
# COMPACT_ATOMS: atom_id res chain seq x y z
N ASN A 1 11.81 -5.62 5.86
CA ASN A 1 12.57 -5.07 7.00
C ASN A 1 12.40 -6.02 8.19
N ALA A 2 13.49 -6.66 8.64
CA ALA A 2 13.49 -7.81 9.56
C ALA A 2 14.01 -7.48 10.96
N GLU A 3 14.37 -6.21 11.22
CA GLU A 3 14.84 -5.80 12.54
C GLU A 3 13.71 -5.90 13.58
N ALA A 4 13.85 -6.91 14.43
CA ALA A 4 13.09 -7.00 15.67
C ALA A 4 13.69 -6.03 16.69
N PHE A 5 12.83 -5.40 17.50
CA PHE A 5 13.20 -4.48 18.58
C PHE A 5 13.72 -3.09 18.12
N GLY A 6 14.03 -2.19 19.05
CA GLY A 6 14.48 -0.82 18.78
C GLY A 6 13.43 0.26 19.04
N PRO A 7 13.77 1.55 18.81
CA PRO A 7 12.86 2.66 19.05
C PRO A 7 11.63 2.57 18.15
N PRO A 8 10.47 3.09 18.60
CA PRO A 8 9.26 3.10 17.79
C PRO A 8 9.39 4.03 16.60
N VAL A 9 8.78 3.65 15.47
CA VAL A 9 8.75 4.45 14.24
C VAL A 9 7.83 5.66 14.47
N PRO A 10 8.32 6.91 14.33
CA PRO A 10 7.51 8.10 14.59
C PRO A 10 6.38 8.30 13.58
N VAL A 11 5.37 9.06 14.01
CA VAL A 11 4.27 9.53 13.17
C VAL A 11 4.27 11.06 13.14
N MET A 12 3.94 11.62 11.98
CA MET A 12 3.85 13.07 11.75
C MET A 12 2.51 13.43 11.13
N ALA A 13 2.12 14.70 11.21
CA ALA A 13 0.95 15.19 10.47
C ALA A 13 1.38 15.49 9.02
N ASP A 14 0.57 15.08 8.05
CA ASP A 14 0.72 15.47 6.65
C ASP A 14 0.12 16.87 6.39
N ARG A 15 0.10 17.29 5.13
CA ARG A 15 -0.44 18.61 4.73
C ARG A 15 -1.96 18.72 4.87
N VAL A 16 -2.67 17.60 4.97
CA VAL A 16 -4.13 17.51 5.05
C VAL A 16 -4.58 17.24 6.50
N GLY A 17 -3.65 17.08 7.44
CA GLY A 17 -3.91 16.83 8.85
C GLY A 17 -4.06 15.34 9.20
N GLN A 18 -3.79 14.42 8.27
CA GLN A 18 -3.71 12.99 8.55
C GLN A 18 -2.38 12.68 9.26
N PHE A 19 -2.39 11.69 10.14
CA PHE A 19 -1.15 11.21 10.74
C PHE A 19 -0.62 10.04 9.93
N VAL A 20 0.59 10.20 9.42
CA VAL A 20 1.31 9.23 8.59
C VAL A 20 2.66 8.90 9.21
N ILE A 21 3.27 7.80 8.77
CA ILE A 21 4.63 7.44 9.19
C ILE A 21 5.59 8.52 8.70
N GLY A 22 6.38 9.08 9.61
CA GLY A 22 7.29 10.17 9.28
C GLY A 22 7.91 10.82 10.52
N ILE A 23 9.03 11.50 10.29
CA ILE A 23 9.72 12.26 11.34
C ILE A 23 9.12 13.67 11.37
N ASP A 24 8.65 14.07 12.55
CA ASP A 24 8.06 15.38 12.76
C ASP A 24 9.10 16.49 12.51
N ASN A 25 8.81 17.37 11.56
CA ASN A 25 9.72 18.39 11.04
C ASN A 25 9.01 19.76 10.94
N LEU A 26 8.16 20.05 11.93
CA LEU A 26 7.31 21.24 11.93
C LEU A 26 8.13 22.53 11.90
N ASN A 27 7.91 23.32 10.86
CA ASN A 27 8.41 24.69 10.76
C ASN A 27 7.22 25.64 10.79
N ALA A 28 7.09 26.42 11.87
CA ALA A 28 5.97 27.33 12.11
C ALA A 28 4.57 26.67 11.99
N GLY A 29 4.45 25.42 12.44
CA GLY A 29 3.18 24.67 12.42
C GLY A 29 2.81 24.04 11.08
N ARG A 30 3.68 24.14 10.05
CA ARG A 30 3.52 23.41 8.78
C ARG A 30 4.51 22.24 8.70
N PRO A 31 4.09 21.08 8.18
CA PRO A 31 5.03 19.99 7.90
C PRO A 31 6.08 20.45 6.89
N GLY A 32 7.36 20.26 7.23
CA GLY A 32 8.49 20.50 6.34
C GLY A 32 8.67 19.37 5.29
N GLU A 33 9.84 19.31 4.66
CA GLU A 33 10.18 18.23 3.72
C GLU A 33 10.30 16.86 4.38
N VAL A 34 9.69 15.84 3.78
CA VAL A 34 9.70 14.46 4.30
C VAL A 34 11.15 14.00 4.50
N LEU A 35 11.52 13.77 5.76
CA LEU A 35 12.87 13.31 6.10
C LEU A 35 13.01 11.81 5.81
N PRO A 36 14.12 11.38 5.19
CA PRO A 36 14.33 9.96 4.90
C PRO A 36 14.48 9.17 6.20
N MET A 37 13.75 8.04 6.29
CA MET A 37 13.76 7.17 7.46
C MET A 37 14.65 5.93 7.27
N HIS A 38 15.43 5.90 6.18
CA HIS A 38 16.40 4.84 5.86
C HIS A 38 15.82 3.41 5.94
N GLY A 39 14.56 3.24 5.54
CA GLY A 39 13.87 1.95 5.52
C GLY A 39 13.08 1.64 6.80
N GLN A 40 13.20 2.44 7.87
CA GLN A 40 12.42 2.27 9.10
C GLN A 40 10.92 2.44 8.88
N GLU A 41 10.52 3.16 7.83
CA GLU A 41 9.13 3.35 7.43
C GLU A 41 8.44 2.05 6.96
N PHE A 42 9.20 1.00 6.61
CA PHE A 42 8.68 -0.32 6.21
C PHE A 42 8.69 -1.35 7.34
N ARG A 43 8.80 -0.91 8.59
CA ARG A 43 8.66 -1.81 9.73
C ARG A 43 7.20 -2.20 9.92
N ARG A 44 6.97 -3.39 10.49
CA ARG A 44 5.62 -3.87 10.82
C ARG A 44 4.91 -2.84 11.72
N SER A 45 3.60 -2.70 11.54
CA SER A 45 2.76 -1.74 12.27
C SER A 45 2.89 -1.85 13.79
N VAL A 46 3.22 -3.03 14.32
CA VAL A 46 3.50 -3.28 15.75
C VAL A 46 4.65 -2.44 16.31
N PHE A 47 5.56 -1.95 15.46
CA PHE A 47 6.70 -1.10 15.86
C PHE A 47 6.44 0.39 15.62
N VAL A 48 5.25 0.76 15.13
CA VAL A 48 4.88 2.16 14.94
C VAL A 48 4.51 2.79 16.28
N GLN A 49 4.92 4.04 16.48
CA GLN A 49 4.60 4.81 17.67
C GLN A 49 3.08 5.00 17.82
N VAL A 50 2.53 4.58 18.96
CA VAL A 50 1.12 4.75 19.28
C VAL A 50 0.95 5.97 20.21
N ARG A 51 0.19 6.97 19.77
CA ARG A 51 -0.22 8.11 20.60
C ARG A 51 -1.73 8.31 20.48
N ARG A 52 -2.42 8.44 21.62
CA ARG A 52 -3.88 8.64 21.65
C ARG A 52 -4.33 9.91 20.90
N SER A 53 -3.51 10.96 20.91
CA SER A 53 -3.79 12.22 20.22
C SER A 53 -3.36 12.25 18.75
N ARG A 54 -2.63 11.22 18.28
CA ARG A 54 -2.08 11.14 16.91
C ARG A 54 -2.22 9.70 16.38
N PRO A 55 -3.45 9.19 16.19
CA PRO A 55 -3.65 7.85 15.67
C PRO A 55 -3.22 7.78 14.19
N LEU A 56 -2.53 6.71 13.80
CA LEU A 56 -2.11 6.51 12.41
C LEU A 56 -3.36 6.37 11.52
N SER A 57 -3.54 7.29 10.55
CA SER A 57 -4.81 7.43 9.82
C SER A 57 -5.23 6.19 9.03
N VAL A 58 -4.26 5.44 8.49
CA VAL A 58 -4.56 4.16 7.81
C VAL A 58 -5.16 3.16 8.79
N LEU A 59 -4.57 2.99 9.99
CA LEU A 59 -5.09 2.05 10.98
C LEU A 59 -6.44 2.50 11.54
N ASP A 60 -6.59 3.81 11.76
CA ASP A 60 -7.86 4.39 12.24
C ASP A 60 -9.00 4.12 11.25
N THR A 61 -8.75 4.28 9.95
CA THR A 61 -9.73 3.98 8.89
C THR A 61 -10.12 2.50 8.86
N PHE A 62 -9.21 1.60 9.20
CA PHE A 62 -9.44 0.15 9.28
C PHE A 62 -9.82 -0.31 10.69
N ASP A 63 -10.55 0.51 11.44
CA ASP A 63 -11.09 0.18 12.77
C ASP A 63 -10.01 -0.31 13.75
N ALA A 64 -8.95 0.50 13.90
CA ALA A 64 -7.93 0.27 14.93
C ALA A 64 -8.58 0.01 16.30
N PRO A 65 -8.01 -0.90 17.11
CA PRO A 65 -8.62 -1.28 18.38
C PRO A 65 -8.75 -0.07 19.30
N ARG A 66 -9.99 0.24 19.68
CA ARG A 66 -10.28 1.28 20.68
C ARG A 66 -10.15 0.67 22.07
N MET A 67 -9.50 1.38 22.98
CA MET A 67 -9.28 0.94 24.35
C MET A 67 -10.45 1.29 25.29
N ASP A 68 -11.53 1.86 24.77
CA ASP A 68 -12.70 2.28 25.55
C ASP A 68 -14.00 2.20 24.72
N PRO A 69 -14.97 1.34 25.08
CA PRO A 69 -14.86 0.27 26.08
C PRO A 69 -13.89 -0.84 25.64
N ASN A 70 -13.48 -1.72 26.56
CA ASN A 70 -12.68 -2.90 26.21
C ASN A 70 -13.53 -3.86 25.35
N CYS A 71 -13.19 -3.99 24.07
CA CYS A 71 -13.81 -4.92 23.14
C CYS A 71 -12.88 -6.11 22.88
N THR A 72 -13.36 -7.32 23.16
CA THR A 72 -12.61 -8.57 22.92
C THR A 72 -12.75 -9.07 21.48
N ALA A 73 -13.67 -8.51 20.70
CA ALA A 73 -13.94 -8.88 19.31
C ALA A 73 -13.79 -7.66 18.40
N ARG A 74 -13.21 -7.87 17.22
CA ARG A 74 -13.13 -6.86 16.16
C ARG A 74 -14.42 -6.92 15.34
N ALA A 75 -15.08 -5.78 15.17
CA ALA A 75 -16.19 -5.67 14.25
C ALA A 75 -15.68 -5.79 12.81
N SER A 76 -16.37 -6.59 11.98
CA SER A 76 -16.16 -6.56 10.54
C SER A 76 -16.93 -5.37 9.97
N SER A 77 -16.24 -4.51 9.24
CA SER A 77 -16.78 -3.28 8.67
C SER A 77 -16.43 -3.24 7.19
N THR A 78 -17.38 -2.75 6.39
CA THR A 78 -17.25 -2.61 4.93
C THR A 78 -17.65 -1.20 4.51
N VAL A 79 -17.18 -0.21 5.29
CA VAL A 79 -17.61 1.18 5.11
C VAL A 79 -16.92 1.81 3.91
N SER A 80 -17.65 2.65 3.16
CA SER A 80 -17.15 3.33 1.96
C SER A 80 -15.78 4.03 2.13
N PRO A 81 -15.46 4.67 3.28
CA PRO A 81 -14.14 5.28 3.47
C PRO A 81 -12.96 4.29 3.38
N GLN A 82 -13.16 3.02 3.75
CA GLN A 82 -12.11 2.00 3.67
C GLN A 82 -11.78 1.68 2.20
N SER A 83 -12.80 1.46 1.38
CA SER A 83 -12.61 1.25 -0.07
C SER A 83 -12.05 2.49 -0.77
N LEU A 84 -12.51 3.68 -0.39
CA LEU A 84 -12.01 4.93 -0.95
C LEU A 84 -10.52 5.15 -0.62
N LEU A 85 -10.10 4.79 0.61
CA LEU A 85 -8.71 4.86 1.03
C LEU A 85 -7.84 3.91 0.19
N LEU A 86 -8.31 2.68 -0.08
CA LEU A 86 -7.59 1.75 -0.95
C LEU A 86 -7.39 2.29 -2.37
N MET A 87 -8.41 2.95 -2.91
CA MET A 87 -8.37 3.49 -4.28
C MET A 87 -7.53 4.78 -4.41
N ASN A 88 -7.50 5.64 -3.39
CA ASN A 88 -6.99 7.02 -3.55
C ASN A 88 -5.80 7.36 -2.65
N SER A 89 -5.38 6.48 -1.75
CA SER A 89 -4.30 6.82 -0.82
C SER A 89 -2.92 6.71 -1.45
N ASP A 90 -2.12 7.77 -1.29
CA ASP A 90 -0.69 7.77 -1.60
C ASP A 90 0.05 6.61 -0.92
N PHE A 91 -0.40 6.19 0.27
CA PHE A 91 0.15 5.03 0.97
C PHE A 91 -0.01 3.75 0.13
N LEU A 92 -1.20 3.50 -0.43
CA LEU A 92 -1.44 2.32 -1.25
C LEU A 92 -0.71 2.40 -2.58
N LEU A 93 -0.70 3.57 -3.24
CA LEU A 93 0.02 3.76 -4.50
C LEU A 93 1.53 3.51 -4.35
N MET A 94 2.13 4.00 -3.26
CA MET A 94 3.53 3.76 -2.93
C MET A 94 3.80 2.27 -2.68
N HIS A 95 2.93 1.59 -1.94
CA HIS A 95 3.06 0.15 -1.69
C HIS A 95 2.85 -0.70 -2.95
N ALA A 96 1.91 -0.33 -3.82
CA ALA A 96 1.67 -0.98 -5.10
C ALA A 96 2.88 -0.84 -6.04
N SER A 97 3.50 0.34 -6.08
CA SER A 97 4.72 0.60 -6.87
C SER A 97 5.88 -0.27 -6.40
N ARG A 98 6.08 -0.38 -5.08
CA ARG A 98 7.12 -1.26 -4.50
C ARG A 98 6.82 -2.75 -4.68
N LEU A 99 5.54 -3.13 -4.66
CA LEU A 99 5.13 -4.48 -4.96
C LEU A 99 5.47 -4.83 -6.42
N ALA A 100 5.22 -3.91 -7.36
CA ALA A 100 5.61 -4.08 -8.76
C ALA A 100 7.13 -4.23 -8.94
N GLU A 101 7.93 -3.40 -8.27
CA GLU A 101 9.40 -3.52 -8.25
C GLU A 101 9.85 -4.89 -7.74
N ARG A 102 9.24 -5.35 -6.64
CA ARG A 102 9.51 -6.67 -6.07
C ARG A 102 9.15 -7.79 -7.04
N VAL A 103 7.97 -7.73 -7.65
CA VAL A 103 7.51 -8.70 -8.66
C VAL A 103 8.48 -8.75 -9.84
N GLN A 104 8.91 -7.60 -10.33
CA GLN A 104 9.90 -7.51 -11.42
C GLN A 104 11.24 -8.14 -11.02
N SER A 105 11.71 -7.90 -9.80
CA SER A 105 12.96 -8.48 -9.30
C SER A 105 12.90 -10.00 -9.11
N GLU A 106 11.74 -10.54 -8.72
CA GLU A 106 11.57 -11.97 -8.40
C GLU A 106 11.15 -12.82 -9.61
N ALA A 107 10.41 -12.26 -10.58
CA ALA A 107 9.83 -12.98 -11.71
C ALA A 107 10.50 -12.71 -13.07
N GLY A 108 11.47 -11.79 -13.15
CA GLY A 108 12.20 -11.50 -14.39
C GLY A 108 11.40 -10.68 -15.40
N GLU A 109 11.60 -10.94 -16.70
CA GLU A 109 11.01 -10.14 -17.80
C GLU A 109 9.65 -10.65 -18.31
N GLU A 110 9.32 -11.92 -18.05
CA GLU A 110 8.11 -12.53 -18.58
C GLU A 110 6.85 -12.03 -17.87
N LEU A 111 5.91 -11.45 -18.64
CA LEU A 111 4.66 -10.90 -18.09
C LEU A 111 3.81 -11.96 -17.37
N ALA A 112 3.73 -13.18 -17.91
CA ALA A 112 3.00 -14.27 -17.31
C ALA A 112 3.54 -14.62 -15.91
N ALA A 113 4.86 -14.72 -15.78
CA ALA A 113 5.53 -14.98 -14.51
C ALA A 113 5.32 -13.84 -13.51
N ARG A 114 5.33 -12.58 -13.97
CA ARG A 114 5.04 -11.39 -13.14
C ARG A 114 3.61 -11.41 -12.58
N ILE A 115 2.62 -11.72 -13.43
CA ILE A 115 1.20 -11.80 -13.01
C ILE A 115 1.02 -12.92 -11.98
N GLU A 116 1.56 -14.12 -12.24
CA GLU A 116 1.50 -15.23 -11.29
C GLU A 116 2.15 -14.84 -9.96
N ARG A 117 3.32 -14.18 -10.01
CA ARG A 117 4.03 -13.77 -8.81
C ARG A 117 3.26 -12.71 -8.01
N ALA A 118 2.65 -11.74 -8.68
CA ALA A 118 1.82 -10.73 -8.02
C ALA A 118 0.65 -11.37 -7.25
N TRP A 119 -0.06 -12.32 -7.88
CA TRP A 119 -1.14 -13.06 -7.22
C TRP A 119 -0.68 -13.85 -6.01
N VAL A 120 0.46 -14.56 -6.13
CA VAL A 120 1.01 -15.34 -5.01
C VAL A 120 1.42 -14.43 -3.84
N LEU A 121 1.93 -13.23 -4.13
CA LEU A 121 2.33 -12.28 -3.09
C LEU A 121 1.14 -11.61 -2.39
N VAL A 122 0.03 -11.38 -3.11
CA VAL A 122 -1.14 -10.67 -2.58
C VAL A 122 -2.19 -11.62 -2.02
N CYS A 123 -2.61 -12.60 -2.82
CA CYS A 123 -3.70 -13.52 -2.50
C CYS A 123 -3.23 -14.88 -1.95
N GLY A 124 -1.92 -15.17 -2.01
CA GLY A 124 -1.37 -16.43 -1.51
C GLY A 124 -1.67 -17.66 -2.38
N ARG A 125 -2.26 -17.46 -3.57
CA ARG A 125 -2.56 -18.51 -4.56
C ARG A 125 -2.13 -18.09 -5.96
N ARG A 126 -2.17 -19.02 -6.90
CA ARG A 126 -2.01 -18.72 -8.34
C ARG A 126 -3.33 -18.17 -8.92
N PRO A 127 -3.27 -17.30 -9.94
CA PRO A 127 -4.46 -16.87 -10.67
C PRO A 127 -5.10 -18.05 -11.40
N THR A 128 -6.41 -18.00 -11.60
CA THR A 128 -7.10 -18.88 -12.53
C THR A 128 -6.72 -18.52 -13.97
N ALA A 129 -7.06 -19.38 -14.94
CA ALA A 129 -6.79 -19.09 -16.35
C ALA A 129 -7.53 -17.83 -16.83
N GLU A 130 -8.75 -17.61 -16.36
CA GLU A 130 -9.56 -16.43 -16.69
C GLU A 130 -8.96 -15.15 -16.10
N GLU A 131 -8.62 -15.16 -14.79
CA GLU A 131 -7.96 -14.04 -14.12
C GLU A 131 -6.62 -13.67 -14.76
N ALA A 132 -5.84 -14.67 -15.18
CA ALA A 132 -4.55 -14.44 -15.82
C ALA A 132 -4.70 -13.78 -17.19
N GLU A 133 -5.72 -14.15 -17.97
CA GLU A 133 -6.01 -13.53 -19.26
C GLU A 133 -6.54 -12.10 -19.10
N GLU A 134 -7.45 -11.87 -18.16
CA GLU A 134 -7.93 -10.52 -17.83
C GLU A 134 -6.78 -9.61 -17.37
N ALA A 135 -5.89 -10.11 -16.51
CA ALA A 135 -4.73 -9.36 -16.04
C ALA A 135 -3.74 -9.03 -17.17
N ARG A 136 -3.55 -9.94 -18.14
CA ARG A 136 -2.72 -9.67 -19.33
C ARG A 136 -3.33 -8.58 -20.18
N ALA A 137 -4.64 -8.65 -20.44
CA ALA A 137 -5.35 -7.64 -21.21
C ALA A 137 -5.27 -6.26 -20.51
N PHE A 138 -5.50 -6.23 -19.20
CA PHE A 138 -5.40 -5.03 -18.40
C PHE A 138 -4.01 -4.40 -18.43
N VAL A 139 -2.94 -5.19 -18.23
CA VAL A 139 -1.57 -4.67 -18.27
C VAL A 139 -1.22 -4.15 -19.67
N ALA A 140 -1.67 -4.81 -20.73
CA ALA A 140 -1.46 -4.34 -22.10
C ALA A 140 -2.15 -2.99 -22.36
N GLU A 141 -3.40 -2.83 -21.93
CA GLU A 141 -4.15 -1.58 -22.04
C GLU A 141 -3.50 -0.45 -21.23
N GLN A 142 -3.10 -0.72 -19.99
CA GLN A 142 -2.41 0.25 -19.15
C GLN A 142 -1.05 0.66 -19.75
N THR A 143 -0.31 -0.29 -20.31
CA THR A 143 0.97 0.00 -20.97
C THR A 143 0.76 0.94 -22.15
N ALA A 144 -0.24 0.67 -23.02
CA ALA A 144 -0.59 1.56 -24.13
C ALA A 144 -1.02 2.96 -23.65
N HIS A 145 -1.77 3.04 -22.55
CA HIS A 145 -2.16 4.32 -21.96
C HIS A 145 -0.95 5.15 -21.49
N PHE A 146 0.01 4.52 -20.80
CA PHE A 146 1.23 5.19 -20.31
C PHE A 146 2.25 5.46 -21.43
N GLU A 147 2.22 4.72 -22.53
CA GLU A 147 2.97 5.05 -23.74
C GLU A 147 2.41 6.31 -24.43
N ALA A 148 1.08 6.45 -24.48
CA ALA A 148 0.42 7.65 -25.00
C ALA A 148 0.59 8.88 -24.08
N HIS A 149 0.68 8.66 -22.76
CA HIS A 149 0.82 9.69 -21.74
C HIS A 149 2.08 9.44 -20.88
N PRO A 150 3.28 9.70 -21.42
CA PRO A 150 4.52 9.38 -20.73
C PRO A 150 4.66 10.20 -19.45
N VAL A 151 4.89 9.50 -18.34
CA VAL A 151 5.26 10.10 -17.06
C VAL A 151 6.78 10.19 -17.01
N LYS A 152 7.29 11.36 -16.61
CA LYS A 152 8.73 11.62 -16.56
C LYS A 152 9.44 10.62 -15.63
N ASP A 153 10.58 10.10 -16.08
CA ASP A 153 11.47 9.21 -15.32
C ASP A 153 10.85 7.85 -14.91
N GLN A 154 9.77 7.41 -15.56
CA GLN A 154 9.11 6.13 -15.26
C GLN A 154 8.86 5.29 -16.52
N GLN A 155 9.08 3.98 -16.41
CA GLN A 155 8.84 3.06 -17.52
C GLN A 155 7.34 2.71 -17.61
N PRO A 156 6.71 2.80 -18.80
CA PRO A 156 5.29 2.50 -18.98
C PRO A 156 4.88 1.11 -18.47
N GLY A 157 5.72 0.09 -18.74
CA GLY A 157 5.46 -1.28 -18.27
C GLY A 157 5.54 -1.44 -16.75
N GLN A 158 6.39 -0.65 -16.07
CA GLN A 158 6.46 -0.66 -14.60
C GLN A 158 5.23 0.01 -13.99
N LEU A 159 4.77 1.11 -14.59
CA LEU A 159 3.54 1.79 -14.20
C LEU A 159 2.32 0.89 -14.39
N ALA A 160 2.21 0.20 -15.52
CA ALA A 160 1.14 -0.74 -15.77
C ALA A 160 1.12 -1.89 -14.74
N LEU A 161 2.29 -2.40 -14.37
CA LEU A 161 2.41 -3.43 -13.32
C LEU A 161 2.04 -2.87 -11.93
N ALA A 162 2.40 -1.62 -11.63
CA ALA A 162 1.99 -0.95 -10.40
C ALA A 162 0.46 -0.77 -10.33
N SER A 163 -0.19 -0.42 -11.45
CA SER A 163 -1.65 -0.38 -11.55
C SER A 163 -2.28 -1.74 -11.28
N LEU A 164 -1.71 -2.83 -11.82
CA LEU A 164 -2.20 -4.18 -11.52
C LEU A 164 -2.04 -4.52 -10.03
N CYS A 165 -0.89 -4.21 -9.44
CA CYS A 165 -0.65 -4.41 -8.01
C CYS A 165 -1.64 -3.61 -7.15
N HIS A 166 -1.98 -2.39 -7.56
CA HIS A 166 -2.95 -1.54 -6.88
C HIS A 166 -4.37 -2.13 -6.97
N ALA A 167 -4.76 -2.64 -8.14
CA ALA A 167 -6.04 -3.33 -8.33
C ALA A 167 -6.14 -4.58 -7.43
N LEU A 168 -5.09 -5.40 -7.37
CA LEU A 168 -5.04 -6.59 -6.51
C LEU A 168 -5.13 -6.23 -5.03
N LEU A 169 -4.40 -5.21 -4.56
CA LEU A 169 -4.46 -4.72 -3.18
C LEU A 169 -5.81 -4.09 -2.82
N SER A 170 -6.60 -3.69 -3.82
CA SER A 170 -7.94 -3.10 -3.64
C SER A 170 -9.06 -4.12 -3.90
N SER A 171 -8.71 -5.39 -4.17
CA SER A 171 -9.68 -6.44 -4.48
C SER A 171 -10.42 -6.94 -3.24
N ASN A 172 -11.63 -7.47 -3.44
CA ASN A 172 -12.40 -8.09 -2.36
C ASN A 172 -11.68 -9.31 -1.76
N GLU A 173 -11.01 -10.10 -2.59
CA GLU A 173 -10.25 -11.26 -2.14
C GLU A 173 -9.11 -10.88 -1.19
N PHE A 174 -8.46 -9.73 -1.42
CA PHE A 174 -7.45 -9.24 -0.49
C PHE A 174 -8.05 -8.69 0.80
N MET A 175 -9.21 -8.04 0.72
CA MET A 175 -9.87 -7.42 1.88
C MET A 175 -10.52 -8.42 2.82
N TYR A 176 -11.08 -9.51 2.29
CA TYR A 176 -11.89 -10.45 3.05
C TYR A 176 -11.29 -11.85 2.99
N VAL A 177 -11.10 -12.43 4.17
CA VAL A 177 -10.84 -13.87 4.30
C VAL A 177 -12.22 -14.54 4.33
N GLU A 178 -12.60 -15.20 3.24
CA GLU A 178 -13.75 -16.12 3.23
C GLU A 178 -13.46 -17.40 4.02
#